data_AF-A0A318LI32-F1
#
_entry.id   AF-A0A318LI32-F1
#
_cell.length_a   1.000
_cell.length_b   1.000
_cell.length_c   1.000
_cell.angle_alpha   90.00
_cell.angle_beta   90.00
_cell.angle_gamma   90.00
#
_symmetry.space_group_name_H-M   'P 1'
#
loop_
_entity.id
_entity.type
_entity.pdbx_description
1 polymer ?
#
loop_
_entity_poly.entity_id
_entity_poly.type
_entity_poly.pdbx_seq_one_letter_code
_entity_poly.pdbx_strand_id
1 'polypeptide(L)'
;MADDAPARTSAALPATGLAALALGSLLMGLLHLLPVTSADVDPVRRTISEYALGSGKLLFDLAVLLVAAGSAAVFLALVRQGRVRALSATTLFGAAWTLGLLVIVVFPKTDWSIGPSLGGTIHRYASVVAFVALPLAVLAAARAAYPHSPGLRLLTRALAVTSLAWFGLIIGAVLVMLAGGEPWWRAIPLGLVERFLALNEVLALAALVPGLIRVRAPAAATAGPLVPS
;
A
#
# COMPACT_ATOMS: atom_id res chain seq x y z
N MET A 1 -45.42 -1.38 -5.84
CA MET A 1 -44.35 -1.85 -6.75
C MET A 1 -43.22 -0.85 -6.59
N ALA A 2 -42.28 -1.16 -5.69
CA ALA A 2 -41.19 -0.26 -5.35
C ALA A 2 -40.11 -0.36 -6.43
N ASP A 3 -39.77 0.78 -6.99
CA ASP A 3 -38.78 0.97 -8.05
C ASP A 3 -37.39 0.85 -7.41
N ASP A 4 -36.81 -0.35 -7.41
CA ASP A 4 -35.44 -0.61 -6.93
C ASP A 4 -34.46 -0.05 -7.98
N ALA A 5 -34.25 1.26 -7.92
CA ALA A 5 -33.20 1.91 -8.70
C ALA A 5 -31.85 1.27 -8.32
N PRO A 6 -31.04 0.78 -9.29
CA PRO A 6 -29.77 0.15 -8.99
C PRO A 6 -28.89 1.14 -8.24
N ALA A 7 -28.55 0.80 -6.99
CA ALA A 7 -27.74 1.61 -6.11
C ALA A 7 -26.47 2.06 -6.85
N ARG A 8 -26.38 3.35 -7.19
CA ARG A 8 -25.16 3.98 -7.70
C ARG A 8 -24.08 3.76 -6.65
N THR A 9 -23.22 2.77 -6.84
CA THR A 9 -22.07 2.54 -5.96
C THR A 9 -21.18 3.76 -6.06
N SER A 10 -21.24 4.61 -5.02
CA SER A 10 -20.58 5.91 -5.02
C SER A 10 -19.07 5.76 -5.20
N ALA A 11 -18.54 6.35 -6.26
CA ALA A 11 -17.10 6.45 -6.53
C ALA A 11 -16.37 7.34 -5.48
N ALA A 12 -17.11 7.99 -4.57
CA ALA A 12 -16.54 8.87 -3.56
C ALA A 12 -15.54 8.15 -2.66
N LEU A 13 -15.89 6.98 -2.11
CA LEU A 13 -14.99 6.25 -1.19
C LEU A 13 -13.63 5.88 -1.82
N PRO A 14 -13.55 5.23 -3.00
CA PRO A 14 -12.26 4.94 -3.61
C PRO A 14 -11.52 6.21 -4.07
N ALA A 15 -12.23 7.27 -4.47
CA ALA A 15 -11.60 8.56 -4.82
C ALA A 15 -11.00 9.27 -3.59
N THR A 16 -11.71 9.32 -2.46
CA THR A 16 -11.20 9.82 -1.19
C THR A 16 -10.02 8.98 -0.71
N GLY A 17 -10.09 7.66 -0.87
CA GLY A 17 -8.98 6.76 -0.57
C GLY A 17 -7.72 7.09 -1.39
N LEU A 18 -7.89 7.32 -2.71
CA LEU A 18 -6.80 7.73 -3.59
C LEU A 18 -6.23 9.11 -3.22
N ALA A 19 -7.09 10.07 -2.87
CA ALA A 19 -6.65 11.40 -2.44
C ALA A 19 -5.83 11.33 -1.14
N ALA A 20 -6.26 10.51 -0.17
CA ALA A 20 -5.50 10.30 1.06
C ALA A 20 -4.15 9.60 0.80
N LEU A 21 -4.12 8.59 -0.08
CA LEU A 21 -2.86 7.95 -0.51
C LEU A 21 -1.92 8.97 -1.16
N ALA A 22 -2.43 9.76 -2.11
CA ALA A 22 -1.65 10.78 -2.81
C ALA A 22 -1.10 11.83 -1.83
N LEU A 23 -1.94 12.35 -0.93
CA LEU A 23 -1.51 13.31 0.08
C LEU A 23 -0.46 12.70 1.01
N GLY A 24 -0.70 11.49 1.54
CA GLY A 24 0.28 10.80 2.39
C GLY A 24 1.63 10.60 1.69
N SER A 25 1.63 10.16 0.43
CA SER A 25 2.85 10.03 -0.37
C SER A 25 3.54 11.36 -0.65
N LEU A 26 2.77 12.43 -0.91
CA LEU A 26 3.34 13.77 -1.09
C LEU A 26 4.00 14.28 0.19
N LEU A 27 3.36 14.11 1.36
CA LEU A 27 3.96 14.48 2.65
C LEU A 27 5.22 13.64 2.93
N MET A 28 5.21 12.35 2.56
CA MET A 28 6.38 11.48 2.67
C MET A 28 7.54 11.94 1.76
N GLY A 29 7.23 12.38 0.54
CA GLY A 29 8.21 13.00 -0.35
C GLY A 29 8.74 14.32 0.20
N LEU A 30 7.87 15.14 0.77
CA LEU A 30 8.21 16.45 1.33
C LEU A 30 9.23 16.35 2.48
N LEU A 31 9.23 15.28 3.28
CA LEU A 31 10.25 15.02 4.32
C LEU A 31 11.69 15.04 3.77
N HIS A 32 11.88 14.71 2.49
CA HIS A 32 13.20 14.73 1.86
C HIS A 32 13.60 16.13 1.37
N LEU A 33 12.61 16.98 1.10
CA LEU A 33 12.81 18.31 0.53
C LEU A 33 12.95 19.39 1.61
N LEU A 34 12.40 19.16 2.80
CA LEU A 34 12.49 20.10 3.92
C LEU A 34 13.86 19.98 4.62
N PRO A 35 14.71 21.02 4.58
CA PRO A 35 16.06 20.96 5.15
C PRO A 35 16.07 20.60 6.64
N VAL A 36 15.05 21.06 7.38
CA VAL A 36 14.89 20.82 8.82
C VAL A 36 14.62 19.36 9.18
N THR A 37 14.13 18.56 8.22
CA THR A 37 13.88 17.12 8.42
C THR A 37 14.91 16.26 7.70
N SER A 38 15.42 16.69 6.54
CA SER A 38 16.32 15.91 5.70
C SER A 38 17.79 15.95 6.11
N ALA A 39 18.21 16.95 6.91
CA ALA A 39 19.61 17.11 7.33
C ALA A 39 20.19 15.88 8.04
N ASP A 40 19.35 15.11 8.76
CA ASP A 40 19.79 14.01 9.61
C ASP A 40 19.51 12.61 9.00
N VAL A 41 18.86 12.53 7.83
CA VAL A 41 18.42 11.26 7.23
C VAL A 41 19.00 11.09 5.83
N ASP A 42 20.07 10.30 5.73
CA ASP A 42 20.62 9.86 4.44
C ASP A 42 19.60 8.98 3.68
N PRO A 43 19.06 9.44 2.54
CA PRO A 43 18.01 8.71 1.80
C PRO A 43 18.50 7.39 1.19
N VAL A 44 19.82 7.19 1.06
CA VAL A 44 20.39 5.99 0.46
C VAL A 44 20.56 4.88 1.48
N ARG A 45 21.03 5.21 2.68
CA ARG A 45 21.39 4.22 3.71
C ARG A 45 20.34 4.09 4.81
N ARG A 46 19.58 5.14 5.13
CA ARG A 46 18.61 5.13 6.24
C ARG A 46 17.20 4.82 5.77
N THR A 47 16.49 4.02 6.56
CA THR A 47 15.08 3.68 6.33
C THR A 47 14.21 4.95 6.37
N ILE A 48 13.08 4.94 5.69
CA ILE A 48 12.09 6.03 5.72
C ILE A 48 11.59 6.26 7.14
N SER A 49 11.47 5.17 7.93
CA SER A 49 11.07 5.26 9.34
C SER A 49 12.05 6.03 10.22
N GLU A 50 13.29 6.33 9.78
CA GLU A 50 14.24 7.20 10.51
C GLU A 50 13.66 8.57 10.84
N TYR A 51 12.79 9.13 9.97
CA TYR A 51 12.13 10.40 10.25
C TYR A 51 11.29 10.38 11.54
N ALA A 52 10.87 9.20 12.01
CA ALA A 52 10.12 9.05 13.26
C ALA A 52 10.94 9.32 14.54
N LEU A 53 12.28 9.39 14.44
CA LEU A 53 13.17 9.64 15.59
C LEU A 53 13.54 11.12 15.77
N GLY A 54 13.25 11.97 14.77
CA GLY A 54 13.70 13.37 14.76
C GLY A 54 12.58 14.38 14.61
N SER A 55 12.96 15.57 14.12
CA SER A 55 12.07 16.70 13.84
C SER A 55 10.95 16.37 12.84
N GLY A 56 11.16 15.37 11.97
CA GLY A 56 10.19 14.92 10.97
C GLY A 56 9.07 14.02 11.51
N LYS A 57 9.08 13.65 12.79
CA LYS A 57 8.19 12.60 13.32
C LYS A 57 6.71 12.86 13.04
N LEU A 58 6.21 14.06 13.37
CA LEU A 58 4.79 14.38 13.21
C LEU A 58 4.34 14.29 11.75
N LEU A 59 5.19 14.75 10.83
CA LEU A 59 4.90 14.72 9.40
C LEU A 59 4.98 13.29 8.85
N PHE A 60 5.95 12.49 9.31
CA PHE A 60 6.04 11.06 9.02
C PHE A 60 4.80 10.30 9.50
N ASP A 61 4.42 10.47 10.77
CA ASP A 61 3.24 9.82 11.35
C ASP A 61 1.97 10.18 10.58
N LEU A 62 1.76 11.47 10.27
CA LEU A 62 0.62 11.94 9.50
C LEU A 62 0.60 11.32 8.10
N ALA A 63 1.75 11.28 7.42
CA ALA A 63 1.88 10.66 6.10
C ALA A 63 1.50 9.17 6.13
N VAL A 64 2.00 8.42 7.12
CA VAL A 64 1.69 6.99 7.31
C VAL A 64 0.21 6.79 7.64
N LEU A 65 -0.38 7.61 8.50
CA LEU A 65 -1.80 7.54 8.86
C LEU A 65 -2.71 7.82 7.67
N LEU A 66 -2.36 8.79 6.81
CA LEU A 66 -3.08 9.06 5.57
C LEU A 66 -2.99 7.89 4.59
N VAL A 67 -1.81 7.26 4.46
CA VAL A 67 -1.65 6.05 3.64
C VAL A 67 -2.50 4.91 4.21
N ALA A 68 -2.50 4.70 5.53
CA ALA A 68 -3.29 3.67 6.19
C ALA A 68 -4.80 3.88 5.99
N ALA A 69 -5.29 5.10 6.18
CA ALA A 69 -6.69 5.47 5.98
C ALA A 69 -7.11 5.34 4.52
N GLY A 70 -6.28 5.82 3.58
CA GLY A 70 -6.50 5.67 2.15
C GLY A 70 -6.56 4.20 1.73
N SER A 71 -5.66 3.38 2.29
CA SER A 71 -5.66 1.93 2.06
C SER A 71 -6.93 1.25 2.55
N ALA A 72 -7.35 1.56 3.78
CA ALA A 72 -8.58 1.04 4.36
C ALA A 72 -9.81 1.41 3.51
N ALA A 73 -9.87 2.65 3.00
CA ALA A 73 -10.95 3.10 2.12
C ALA A 73 -11.00 2.31 0.80
N VAL A 74 -9.85 2.03 0.17
CA VAL A 74 -9.78 1.25 -1.08
C VAL A 74 -10.23 -0.20 -0.84
N PHE A 75 -9.75 -0.87 0.22
CA PHE A 75 -10.18 -2.24 0.54
C PHE A 75 -11.66 -2.30 0.95
N LEU A 76 -12.14 -1.32 1.72
CA LEU A 76 -13.56 -1.23 2.06
C LEU A 76 -14.43 -1.02 0.81
N ALA A 77 -13.97 -0.22 -0.15
CA ALA A 77 -14.67 -0.03 -1.42
C ALA A 77 -14.76 -1.35 -2.23
N LEU A 78 -13.69 -2.16 -2.27
CA LEU A 78 -13.73 -3.49 -2.89
C LEU A 78 -14.81 -4.39 -2.27
N VAL A 79 -14.95 -4.37 -0.93
CA VAL A 79 -15.97 -5.15 -0.22
C VAL A 79 -17.38 -4.58 -0.46
N ARG A 80 -17.57 -3.27 -0.29
CA ARG A 80 -18.89 -2.61 -0.43
C ARG A 80 -19.44 -2.67 -1.84
N GLN A 81 -18.57 -2.71 -2.86
CA GLN A 81 -18.98 -2.90 -4.25
C GLN A 81 -19.16 -4.38 -4.63
N GLY A 82 -19.03 -5.32 -3.68
CA GLY A 82 -19.19 -6.75 -3.93
C GLY A 82 -18.10 -7.35 -4.83
N ARG A 83 -16.95 -6.68 -4.98
CA ARG A 83 -15.82 -7.18 -5.79
C ARG A 83 -15.12 -8.35 -5.09
N VAL A 84 -15.03 -8.29 -3.77
CA VAL A 84 -14.45 -9.34 -2.92
C VAL A 84 -15.35 -9.59 -1.72
N ARG A 85 -15.25 -10.80 -1.13
CA ARG A 85 -15.94 -11.12 0.13
C ARG A 85 -15.31 -10.38 1.30
N ALA A 86 -16.12 -10.00 2.29
CA ALA A 86 -15.66 -9.34 3.51
C ALA A 86 -14.57 -10.14 4.25
N LEU A 87 -14.66 -11.48 4.24
CA LEU A 87 -13.59 -12.39 4.66
C LEU A 87 -13.00 -13.06 3.42
N SER A 88 -11.82 -12.59 3.00
CA SER A 88 -11.06 -13.10 1.86
C SER A 88 -9.57 -12.81 2.06
N ALA A 89 -8.70 -13.43 1.24
CA ALA A 89 -7.27 -13.13 1.26
C ALA A 89 -6.99 -11.63 1.08
N THR A 90 -7.74 -10.95 0.19
CA THR A 90 -7.64 -9.50 -0.01
C THR A 90 -7.89 -8.72 1.28
N THR A 91 -8.94 -9.04 2.03
CA THR A 91 -9.30 -8.28 3.23
C THR A 91 -8.42 -8.65 4.43
N LEU A 92 -7.99 -9.91 4.56
CA LEU A 92 -7.06 -10.34 5.60
C LEU A 92 -5.69 -9.68 5.44
N PHE A 93 -5.10 -9.76 4.24
CA PHE A 93 -3.82 -9.12 3.99
C PHE A 93 -3.92 -7.59 3.97
N GLY A 94 -5.03 -7.03 3.44
CA GLY A 94 -5.28 -5.59 3.51
C GLY A 94 -5.39 -5.08 4.95
N ALA A 95 -6.04 -5.83 5.84
CA ALA A 95 -6.10 -5.51 7.27
C ALA A 95 -4.73 -5.63 7.94
N ALA A 96 -3.96 -6.68 7.65
CA ALA A 96 -2.60 -6.84 8.18
C ALA A 96 -1.68 -5.68 7.76
N TRP A 97 -1.78 -5.21 6.51
CA TRP A 97 -1.12 -4.00 6.03
C TRP A 97 -1.53 -2.76 6.82
N THR A 98 -2.83 -2.46 6.86
CA THR A 98 -3.33 -1.24 7.52
C THR A 98 -3.01 -1.23 9.01
N LEU A 99 -3.20 -2.35 9.71
CA LEU A 99 -2.86 -2.47 11.13
C LEU A 99 -1.35 -2.37 11.36
N GLY A 100 -0.53 -2.98 10.48
CA GLY A 100 0.93 -2.85 10.53
C GLY A 100 1.37 -1.37 10.46
N LEU A 101 0.76 -0.58 9.57
CA LEU A 101 1.01 0.86 9.49
C LEU A 101 0.65 1.61 10.78
N LEU A 102 -0.45 1.26 11.44
CA LEU A 102 -0.80 1.86 12.73
C LEU A 102 0.21 1.48 13.81
N VAL A 103 0.64 0.22 13.84
CA VAL A 103 1.63 -0.28 14.80
C VAL A 103 2.97 0.46 14.64
N ILE A 104 3.46 0.71 13.43
CA ILE A 104 4.75 1.41 13.23
C ILE A 104 4.70 2.90 13.64
N VAL A 105 3.52 3.52 13.67
CA VAL A 105 3.32 4.89 14.18
C VAL A 105 3.33 4.90 15.70
N VAL A 106 2.66 3.93 16.33
CA VAL A 106 2.58 3.80 17.79
C VAL A 106 3.92 3.38 18.39
N PHE A 107 4.64 2.48 17.72
CA PHE A 107 5.92 1.96 18.15
C PHE A 107 7.01 2.48 17.20
N PRO A 108 7.75 3.53 17.58
CA PRO A 108 8.87 4.02 16.79
C PRO A 108 9.94 2.93 16.59
N LYS A 109 10.71 3.07 15.52
CA LYS A 109 11.87 2.22 15.28
C LYS A 109 12.89 2.32 16.41
N THR A 110 13.79 1.35 16.49
CA THR A 110 14.90 1.39 17.45
C THR A 110 15.81 2.59 17.19
N ASP A 111 15.99 3.43 18.21
CA ASP A 111 17.08 4.40 18.26
C ASP A 111 18.36 3.69 18.75
N TRP A 112 19.24 3.39 17.80
CA TRP A 112 20.48 2.68 18.09
C TRP A 112 21.51 3.52 18.85
N SER A 113 21.32 4.84 19.00
CA SER A 113 22.21 5.67 19.82
C SER A 113 22.09 5.36 21.32
N ILE A 114 20.94 4.84 21.75
CA ILE A 114 20.63 4.47 23.13
C ILE A 114 20.46 2.95 23.33
N GLY A 115 20.57 2.16 22.27
CA GLY A 115 20.55 0.69 22.30
C GLY A 115 19.22 0.05 21.85
N PRO A 116 19.13 -1.30 21.91
CA PRO A 116 17.96 -2.03 21.44
C PRO A 116 16.71 -1.77 22.29
N SER A 117 15.53 -1.79 21.67
CA SER A 117 14.25 -1.59 22.35
C SER A 117 13.17 -2.60 21.93
N LEU A 118 12.24 -2.90 22.85
CA LEU A 118 11.07 -3.73 22.55
C LEU A 118 10.17 -3.06 21.50
N GLY A 119 9.93 -1.75 21.63
CA GLY A 119 9.14 -0.98 20.66
C GLY A 119 9.74 -1.05 19.26
N GLY A 120 11.05 -0.89 19.12
CA GLY A 120 11.73 -1.01 17.84
C GLY A 120 11.71 -2.43 17.26
N THR A 121 11.67 -3.45 18.12
CA THR A 121 11.45 -4.84 17.70
C THR A 121 10.04 -5.04 17.14
N ILE A 122 9.02 -4.50 17.82
CA ILE A 122 7.62 -4.51 17.36
C ILE A 122 7.52 -3.79 16.02
N HIS A 123 8.11 -2.60 15.90
CA HIS A 123 8.16 -1.83 14.65
C HIS A 123 8.73 -2.66 13.51
N ARG A 124 9.90 -3.28 13.71
CA ARG A 124 10.56 -4.10 12.67
C ARG A 124 9.65 -5.21 12.15
N TYR A 125 9.03 -5.97 13.04
CA TYR A 125 8.14 -7.07 12.62
C TYR A 125 6.85 -6.55 11.99
N ALA A 126 6.28 -5.45 12.49
CA ALA A 126 5.13 -4.81 11.88
C ALA A 126 5.43 -4.33 10.45
N SER A 127 6.60 -3.73 10.22
CA SER A 127 7.05 -3.34 8.87
C SER A 127 7.18 -4.55 7.94
N VAL A 128 7.76 -5.66 8.41
CA VAL A 128 7.85 -6.91 7.62
C VAL A 128 6.46 -7.42 7.25
N VAL A 129 5.55 -7.50 8.21
CA VAL A 129 4.16 -7.93 7.97
C VAL A 129 3.49 -7.01 6.97
N ALA A 130 3.63 -5.69 7.13
CA ALA A 130 3.05 -4.71 6.22
C ALA A 130 3.60 -4.88 4.78
N PHE A 131 4.92 -4.86 4.61
CA PHE A 131 5.58 -4.92 3.30
C PHE A 131 5.30 -6.21 2.51
N VAL A 132 4.96 -7.29 3.20
CA VAL A 132 4.55 -8.55 2.56
C VAL A 132 3.04 -8.59 2.33
N ALA A 133 2.25 -8.11 3.28
CA ALA A 133 0.79 -8.23 3.22
C ALA A 133 0.20 -7.39 2.09
N LEU A 134 0.62 -6.15 1.88
CA LEU A 134 0.02 -5.31 0.85
C LEU A 134 0.13 -5.89 -0.57
N PRO A 135 1.31 -6.28 -1.08
CA PRO A 135 1.38 -6.86 -2.42
C PRO A 135 0.59 -8.16 -2.54
N LEU A 136 0.49 -8.99 -1.49
CA LEU A 136 -0.38 -10.16 -1.49
C LEU A 136 -1.86 -9.79 -1.57
N ALA A 137 -2.29 -8.76 -0.84
CA ALA A 137 -3.65 -8.22 -0.91
C ALA A 137 -4.00 -7.74 -2.32
N VAL A 138 -3.07 -7.01 -2.96
CA VAL A 138 -3.22 -6.47 -4.31
C VAL A 138 -3.26 -7.60 -5.35
N LEU A 139 -2.38 -8.61 -5.26
CA LEU A 139 -2.40 -9.78 -6.13
C LEU A 139 -3.73 -10.53 -6.05
N ALA A 140 -4.25 -10.72 -4.84
CA ALA A 140 -5.56 -11.34 -4.62
C ALA A 140 -6.71 -10.50 -5.18
N ALA A 141 -6.61 -9.16 -5.09
CA ALA A 141 -7.66 -8.23 -5.54
C ALA A 141 -7.66 -8.00 -7.07
N ALA A 142 -6.52 -8.16 -7.75
CA ALA A 142 -6.34 -7.68 -9.12
C ALA A 142 -7.36 -8.24 -10.12
N ARG A 143 -7.75 -9.52 -9.99
CA ARG A 143 -8.77 -10.14 -10.87
C ARG A 143 -10.16 -9.59 -10.61
N ALA A 144 -10.50 -9.36 -9.35
CA ALA A 144 -11.79 -8.82 -8.93
C ALA A 144 -11.95 -7.33 -9.32
N ALA A 145 -10.87 -6.55 -9.23
CA ALA A 145 -10.83 -5.17 -9.68
C ALA A 145 -10.93 -5.05 -11.20
N TYR A 146 -10.33 -5.99 -11.94
CA TYR A 146 -10.24 -5.94 -13.41
C TYR A 146 -10.66 -7.26 -14.08
N PRO A 147 -11.95 -7.63 -14.08
CA PRO A 147 -12.43 -8.85 -14.74
C PRO A 147 -12.20 -8.81 -16.26
N HIS A 148 -12.48 -7.66 -16.89
CA HIS A 148 -12.47 -7.49 -18.35
C HIS A 148 -11.32 -6.60 -18.87
N SER A 149 -10.30 -6.32 -18.07
CA SER A 149 -9.19 -5.45 -18.46
C SER A 149 -7.83 -6.11 -18.20
N PRO A 150 -7.36 -6.99 -19.11
CA PRO A 150 -6.13 -7.76 -18.90
C PRO A 150 -4.89 -6.88 -18.73
N GLY A 151 -4.80 -5.75 -19.44
CA GLY A 151 -3.66 -4.82 -19.32
C GLY A 151 -3.53 -4.20 -17.93
N LEU A 152 -4.61 -3.63 -17.39
CA LEU A 152 -4.61 -3.07 -16.02
C LEU A 152 -4.39 -4.14 -14.96
N ARG A 153 -4.94 -5.34 -15.17
CA ARG A 153 -4.69 -6.49 -14.30
C ARG A 153 -3.22 -6.89 -14.31
N LEU A 154 -2.57 -6.92 -15.47
CA LEU A 154 -1.14 -7.22 -15.59
C LEU A 154 -0.29 -6.16 -14.90
N LEU A 155 -0.56 -4.87 -15.16
CA LEU A 155 0.13 -3.75 -14.51
C LEU A 155 0.03 -3.83 -12.98
N THR A 156 -1.18 -4.01 -12.46
CA THR A 156 -1.44 -4.11 -11.02
C THR A 156 -0.67 -5.27 -10.39
N ARG A 157 -0.67 -6.44 -11.07
CA ARG A 157 0.09 -7.60 -10.62
C ARG A 157 1.60 -7.39 -10.71
N ALA A 158 2.09 -6.75 -11.78
CA ALA A 158 3.50 -6.46 -11.95
C ALA A 158 4.02 -5.55 -10.84
N LEU A 159 3.29 -4.48 -10.50
CA LEU A 159 3.64 -3.60 -9.38
C LEU A 159 3.73 -4.38 -8.05
N ALA A 160 2.75 -5.24 -7.77
CA ALA A 160 2.76 -6.06 -6.56
C ALA A 160 3.91 -7.11 -6.54
N VAL A 161 4.20 -7.76 -7.67
CA VAL A 161 5.32 -8.71 -7.77
C VAL A 161 6.66 -7.98 -7.62
N THR A 162 6.84 -6.84 -8.28
CA THR A 162 8.07 -6.05 -8.16
C THR A 162 8.24 -5.51 -6.75
N SER A 163 7.15 -5.19 -6.03
CA SER A 163 7.19 -4.90 -4.59
C SER A 163 7.77 -6.07 -3.79
N LEU A 164 7.25 -7.28 -3.99
CA LEU A 164 7.80 -8.49 -3.34
C LEU A 164 9.27 -8.73 -3.73
N ALA A 165 9.67 -8.40 -4.97
CA ALA A 165 11.06 -8.50 -5.41
C ALA A 165 11.98 -7.52 -4.66
N TRP A 166 11.55 -6.25 -4.47
CA TRP A 166 12.29 -5.30 -3.64
C TRP A 166 12.45 -5.79 -2.20
N PHE A 167 11.38 -6.30 -1.60
CA PHE A 167 11.46 -6.92 -0.27
C PHE A 167 12.38 -8.15 -0.27
N GLY A 168 12.36 -8.94 -1.35
CA GLY A 168 13.27 -10.07 -1.58
C GLY A 168 14.74 -9.68 -1.57
N LEU A 169 15.12 -8.47 -2.00
CA LEU A 169 16.50 -7.99 -1.88
C LEU A 169 16.94 -7.84 -0.41
N ILE A 170 16.04 -7.36 0.45
CA ILE A 170 16.31 -7.25 1.90
C ILE A 170 16.49 -8.66 2.49
N ILE A 171 15.61 -9.60 2.14
CA ILE A 171 15.73 -10.99 2.58
C ILE A 171 17.03 -11.62 2.07
N GLY A 172 17.40 -11.39 0.81
CA GLY A 172 18.66 -11.85 0.25
C GLY A 172 19.87 -11.32 1.03
N ALA A 173 19.88 -10.03 1.38
CA ALA A 173 20.93 -9.44 2.22
C ALA A 173 20.99 -10.06 3.62
N VAL A 174 19.84 -10.37 4.23
CA VAL A 174 19.77 -11.09 5.51
C VAL A 174 20.34 -12.50 5.38
N LEU A 175 20.00 -13.23 4.32
CA LEU A 175 20.53 -14.58 4.08
C LEU A 175 22.06 -14.57 3.87
N VAL A 176 22.58 -13.60 3.13
CA VAL A 176 24.04 -13.40 2.97
C VAL A 176 24.72 -13.16 4.31
N MET A 177 24.16 -12.30 5.15
CA MET A 177 24.68 -12.09 6.51
C MET A 177 24.66 -13.38 7.34
N LEU A 178 23.56 -14.13 7.30
CA LEU A 178 23.44 -15.40 8.04
C LEU A 178 24.41 -16.48 7.52
N ALA A 179 24.84 -16.39 6.28
CA ALA A 179 25.88 -17.24 5.68
C ALA A 179 27.32 -16.77 5.99
N GLY A 180 27.50 -15.78 6.87
CA GLY A 180 28.81 -15.25 7.28
C GLY A 180 29.29 -14.04 6.48
N GLY A 181 28.45 -13.45 5.64
CA GLY A 181 28.75 -12.21 4.91
C GLY A 181 28.61 -10.94 5.75
N GLU A 182 28.75 -9.79 5.07
CA GLU A 182 28.54 -8.46 5.67
C GLU A 182 27.14 -8.33 6.31
N PRO A 183 27.00 -7.54 7.40
CA PRO A 183 25.70 -7.21 7.96
C PRO A 183 24.72 -6.65 6.93
N TRP A 184 23.49 -7.16 6.93
CA TRP A 184 22.51 -6.89 5.87
C TRP A 184 22.20 -5.40 5.66
N TRP A 185 22.27 -4.60 6.74
CA TRP A 185 22.05 -3.15 6.69
C TRP A 185 23.19 -2.37 5.99
N ARG A 186 24.35 -2.98 5.77
CA ARG A 186 25.46 -2.40 4.98
C ARG A 186 25.55 -2.99 3.58
N ALA A 187 25.11 -4.24 3.42
CA ALA A 187 25.21 -5.01 2.18
C ALA A 187 24.42 -4.39 1.01
N ILE A 188 23.36 -3.62 1.29
CA ILE A 188 22.53 -2.95 0.29
C ILE A 188 22.33 -1.46 0.63
N PRO A 189 21.98 -0.61 -0.35
CA PRO A 189 21.47 0.73 -0.10
C PRO A 189 20.04 0.63 0.48
N LEU A 190 19.94 0.23 1.74
CA LEU A 190 18.68 -0.12 2.40
C LEU A 190 17.63 1.00 2.29
N GLY A 191 18.05 2.25 2.43
CA GLY A 191 17.18 3.42 2.30
C GLY A 191 16.54 3.55 0.92
N LEU A 192 17.30 3.31 -0.17
CA LEU A 192 16.73 3.32 -1.53
C LEU A 192 15.80 2.14 -1.74
N VAL A 193 16.21 0.94 -1.33
CA VAL A 193 15.42 -0.29 -1.49
C VAL A 193 14.06 -0.14 -0.81
N GLU A 194 14.03 0.36 0.42
CA GLU A 194 12.77 0.59 1.15
C GLU A 194 11.89 1.66 0.49
N ARG A 195 12.48 2.72 -0.07
CA ARG A 195 11.75 3.78 -0.79
C ARG A 195 11.12 3.26 -2.08
N PHE A 196 11.86 2.48 -2.87
CA PHE A 196 11.33 1.88 -4.08
C PHE A 196 10.27 0.83 -3.77
N LEU A 197 10.45 0.04 -2.70
CA LEU A 197 9.45 -0.87 -2.16
C LEU A 197 8.16 -0.11 -1.82
N ALA A 198 8.22 0.88 -0.94
CA ALA A 198 7.07 1.66 -0.48
C ALA A 198 6.37 2.41 -1.63
N LEU A 199 7.14 2.97 -2.58
CA LEU A 199 6.58 3.60 -3.78
C LEU A 199 5.80 2.59 -4.62
N ASN A 200 6.37 1.41 -4.88
CA ASN A 200 5.70 0.36 -5.63
C ASN A 200 4.42 -0.10 -4.96
N GLU A 201 4.42 -0.22 -3.64
CA GLU A 201 3.26 -0.58 -2.85
C GLU A 201 2.11 0.40 -2.99
N VAL A 202 2.39 1.70 -2.82
CA VAL A 202 1.38 2.74 -3.01
C VAL A 202 0.85 2.74 -4.44
N LEU A 203 1.74 2.61 -5.44
CA LEU A 203 1.34 2.53 -6.85
C LEU A 203 0.48 1.29 -7.12
N ALA A 204 0.83 0.13 -6.55
CA ALA A 204 0.09 -1.12 -6.71
C ALA A 204 -1.34 -1.00 -6.13
N LEU A 205 -1.47 -0.35 -4.97
CA LEU A 205 -2.75 -0.10 -4.33
C LEU A 205 -3.58 0.95 -5.08
N ALA A 206 -2.97 2.06 -5.48
CA ALA A 206 -3.60 3.09 -6.30
C ALA A 206 -4.07 2.52 -7.64
N ALA A 207 -3.33 1.57 -8.22
CA ALA A 207 -3.71 0.88 -9.44
C ALA A 207 -4.99 0.05 -9.32
N LEU A 208 -5.51 -0.25 -8.12
CA LEU A 208 -6.83 -0.88 -7.95
C LEU A 208 -7.99 0.11 -8.13
N VAL A 209 -7.75 1.40 -7.87
CA VAL A 209 -8.80 2.44 -7.82
C VAL A 209 -9.55 2.64 -9.14
N PRO A 210 -8.90 2.66 -10.32
CA PRO A 210 -9.63 2.79 -11.59
C PRO A 210 -10.68 1.69 -11.81
N GLY A 211 -10.43 0.46 -11.34
CA GLY A 211 -11.39 -0.65 -11.38
C GLY A 211 -12.62 -0.47 -10.49
N LEU A 212 -12.51 0.39 -9.47
CA LEU A 212 -13.58 0.75 -8.53
C LEU A 212 -14.40 1.96 -8.96
N ILE A 213 -13.84 2.81 -9.83
CA ILE A 213 -14.51 4.03 -10.32
C ILE A 213 -15.23 3.79 -11.65
N ARG A 214 -14.76 2.86 -12.48
CA ARG A 214 -15.38 2.56 -13.79
C ARG A 214 -16.81 2.03 -13.63
N VAL A 215 -17.78 2.83 -14.03
CA VAL A 215 -19.20 2.50 -14.12
C VAL A 215 -19.38 1.34 -15.12
N ARG A 216 -20.12 0.30 -14.72
CA ARG A 216 -20.62 -0.69 -15.69
C ARG A 216 -21.54 0.04 -16.65
N ALA A 217 -21.18 0.15 -17.93
CA ALA A 217 -22.15 0.54 -18.94
C ALA A 217 -23.33 -0.45 -18.87
N PRO A 218 -24.59 0.01 -18.87
CA PRO A 218 -25.72 -0.89 -19.01
C PRO A 218 -25.49 -1.72 -20.28
N ALA A 219 -25.64 -3.04 -20.18
CA ALA A 219 -25.68 -3.86 -21.38
C ALA A 219 -26.77 -3.26 -22.27
N ALA A 220 -26.42 -2.83 -23.48
CA ALA A 220 -27.39 -2.34 -24.43
C ALA A 220 -28.46 -3.43 -24.55
N ALA A 221 -29.66 -3.13 -24.05
CA ALA A 221 -30.80 -4.00 -24.23
C ALA A 221 -30.90 -4.19 -25.75
N THR A 222 -30.64 -5.42 -26.19
CA THR A 222 -30.85 -5.83 -27.57
C THR A 222 -32.33 -5.59 -27.84
N ALA A 223 -32.65 -4.44 -28.43
CA ALA A 223 -33.96 -4.15 -28.95
C ALA A 223 -34.26 -5.23 -29.98
N GLY A 224 -35.12 -6.17 -29.60
CA GLY A 224 -35.60 -7.20 -30.51
C GLY A 224 -36.30 -6.53 -31.69
N PRO A 225 -36.18 -7.07 -32.91
CA PRO A 225 -36.82 -6.48 -34.08
C PRO A 225 -38.34 -6.52 -33.89
N LEU A 226 -38.99 -5.35 -34.02
CA LEU A 226 -40.44 -5.26 -34.16
C LEU A 226 -40.82 -5.88 -35.50
N VAL A 227 -41.51 -7.02 -35.46
CA VAL A 227 -42.15 -7.63 -36.63
C VAL A 227 -43.53 -6.96 -36.80
N PRO A 228 -43.80 -6.27 -37.93
CA PRO A 228 -45.15 -5.80 -38.24
C PRO A 228 -45.98 -6.96 -38.80
N SER A 229 -47.21 -7.09 -38.30
CA SER A 229 -48.30 -7.92 -38.86
C SER A 229 -48.98 -7.24 -40.03
#